data_AF-A0A662RY51-F1
#
_entry.id   AF-A0A662RY51-F1
#
_cell.length_a   1.000
_cell.length_b   1.000
_cell.length_c   1.000
_cell.angle_alpha   90.00
_cell.angle_beta   90.00
_cell.angle_gamma   90.00
#
_symmetry.space_group_name_H-M   'P 1'
#
loop_
_entity.id
_entity.type
_entity.pdbx_description
1 polymer ?
#
loop_
_entity_poly.entity_id
_entity_poly.type
_entity_poly.pdbx_seq_one_letter_code
_entity_poly.pdbx_strand_id
1 'polypeptide(L)'
;LLIDGTTADVRVAGLKYAEEVGLLDRAVYNSLVPKYRPEEAETIKEVGIEAAILLTFEMSEFTTSGRIKVAKSLLDLASKLGIKKPLVDTCVLDIPTLGMACRAIQGLKEELGIPVGCSPHNAVSTWKGLKSKMGNQAVRPALASASAMAAAVGGDFVLYGPIEAAPYVFPVVAMVDAAMGYYYVENKKMLDRSHPLFKIA
;
A
#
# COMPACT_ATOMS: atom_id res chain seq x y z
N LEU A 1 -2.02 11.98 5.08
CA LEU A 1 -0.57 12.27 4.91
C LEU A 1 0.19 11.06 5.42
N LEU A 2 1.25 10.62 4.73
CA LEU A 2 2.10 9.54 5.26
C LEU A 2 3.27 10.18 6.00
N ILE A 3 3.47 9.79 7.27
CA ILE A 3 4.74 10.05 7.97
C ILE A 3 5.70 8.98 7.48
N ASP A 4 6.54 9.34 6.52
CA ASP A 4 7.44 8.42 5.84
C ASP A 4 8.89 8.86 6.01
N GLY A 5 9.78 7.89 6.20
CA GLY A 5 11.19 8.10 6.46
C GLY A 5 11.97 6.79 6.36
N THR A 6 13.17 6.86 5.80
CA THR A 6 14.03 5.68 5.59
C THR A 6 14.55 5.07 6.89
N THR A 7 14.53 5.81 8.00
CA THR A 7 14.94 5.34 9.33
C THR A 7 13.81 5.51 10.35
N ALA A 8 13.81 4.65 11.37
CA ALA A 8 12.86 4.76 12.48
C ALA A 8 12.95 6.12 13.19
N ASP A 9 14.17 6.67 13.35
CA ASP A 9 14.39 7.93 14.05
C ASP A 9 13.71 9.12 13.34
N VAL A 10 13.75 9.14 11.99
CA VAL A 10 13.06 10.15 11.19
C VAL A 10 11.54 10.02 11.31
N ARG A 11 11.02 8.80 11.28
CA ARG A 11 9.57 8.55 11.42
C ARG A 11 9.06 8.89 12.82
N VAL A 12 9.82 8.55 13.85
CA VAL A 12 9.53 8.91 15.25
C VAL A 12 9.52 10.42 15.44
N ALA A 13 10.50 11.13 14.89
CA ALA A 13 10.52 12.60 14.93
C ALA A 13 9.30 13.20 14.20
N GLY A 14 8.96 12.69 13.02
CA GLY A 14 7.78 13.12 12.27
C GLY A 14 6.46 12.83 12.99
N LEU A 15 6.38 11.70 13.70
CA LEU A 15 5.22 11.32 14.50
C LEU A 15 5.01 12.27 15.69
N LYS A 16 6.08 12.58 16.44
CA LYS A 16 6.03 13.55 17.55
C LYS A 16 5.66 14.94 17.07
N TYR A 17 6.19 15.36 15.92
CA TYR A 17 5.81 16.64 15.33
C TYR A 17 4.33 16.65 14.91
N ALA A 18 3.83 15.58 14.30
CA ALA A 18 2.42 15.47 13.92
C ALA A 18 1.48 15.52 15.13
N GLU A 19 1.90 14.99 16.28
CA GLU A 19 1.22 15.17 17.57
C GLU A 19 1.21 16.64 18.00
N GLU A 20 2.40 17.26 18.06
CA GLU A 20 2.59 18.65 18.48
C GLU A 20 1.70 19.63 17.71
N VAL A 21 1.57 19.43 16.39
CA VAL A 21 0.78 20.30 15.52
C VAL A 21 -0.67 19.84 15.30
N GLY A 22 -1.11 18.79 15.99
CA GLY A 22 -2.51 18.33 15.95
C GLY A 22 -2.94 17.72 14.61
N LEU A 23 -2.06 17.00 13.92
CA LEU A 23 -2.30 16.37 12.61
C LEU A 23 -2.51 14.85 12.67
N LEU A 24 -2.56 14.24 13.87
CA LEU A 24 -2.62 12.78 14.03
C LEU A 24 -3.85 12.14 13.36
N ASP A 25 -5.00 12.83 13.34
CA ASP A 25 -6.24 12.36 12.72
C ASP A 25 -6.14 12.25 11.18
N ARG A 26 -5.20 12.99 10.58
CA ARG A 26 -4.94 13.04 9.13
C ARG A 26 -3.64 12.35 8.72
N ALA A 27 -2.88 11.86 9.70
CA ALA A 27 -1.60 11.19 9.50
C ALA A 27 -1.77 9.66 9.49
N VAL A 28 -0.89 9.00 8.75
CA VAL A 28 -0.72 7.55 8.75
C VAL A 28 0.76 7.27 8.94
N TYR A 29 1.11 6.44 9.90
CA TYR A 29 2.50 6.04 10.13
C TYR A 29 2.97 5.10 9.01
N ASN A 30 4.01 5.44 8.25
CA ASN A 30 4.57 4.60 7.19
C ASN A 30 6.03 4.26 7.49
N SER A 31 6.36 3.07 8.00
CA SER A 31 5.51 1.90 8.25
C SER A 31 6.02 1.12 9.46
N LEU A 32 5.17 0.30 10.07
CA LEU A 32 5.59 -0.79 10.94
C LEU A 32 6.12 -1.96 10.09
N VAL A 33 7.26 -2.53 10.51
CA VAL A 33 7.92 -3.68 9.88
C VAL A 33 8.21 -4.77 10.91
N PRO A 34 8.45 -6.03 10.51
CA PRO A 34 8.67 -7.13 11.46
C PRO A 34 9.87 -6.91 12.38
N LYS A 35 10.93 -6.29 11.84
CA LYS A 35 12.16 -5.94 12.57
C LYS A 35 12.09 -4.49 13.05
N TYR A 36 11.07 -4.16 13.82
CA TYR A 36 10.88 -2.83 14.42
C TYR A 36 11.82 -2.63 15.63
N ARG A 37 12.10 -1.37 15.97
CA ARG A 37 12.80 -1.03 17.21
C ARG A 37 11.80 -0.89 18.36
N PRO A 38 12.06 -1.42 19.57
CA PRO A 38 11.14 -1.28 20.70
C PRO A 38 10.75 0.17 20.99
N GLU A 39 11.70 1.10 20.87
CA GLU A 39 11.49 2.54 21.11
C GLU A 39 10.51 3.17 20.10
N GLU A 40 10.53 2.67 18.85
CA GLU A 40 9.59 3.09 17.80
C GLU A 40 8.16 2.65 18.16
N ALA A 41 8.00 1.41 18.62
CA ALA A 41 6.70 0.88 19.02
C ALA A 41 6.15 1.56 20.29
N GLU A 42 7.01 1.86 21.26
CA GLU A 42 6.64 2.62 22.46
C GLU A 42 6.15 4.02 22.09
N THR A 43 6.90 4.74 21.24
CA THR A 43 6.48 6.07 20.76
C THR A 43 5.13 6.01 20.05
N ILE A 44 4.89 5.03 19.18
CA ILE A 44 3.60 4.88 18.48
C ILE A 44 2.44 4.73 19.48
N LYS A 45 2.66 3.95 20.53
CA LYS A 45 1.66 3.72 21.58
C LYS A 45 1.42 4.95 22.44
N GLU A 46 2.48 5.68 22.81
CA GLU A 46 2.39 6.91 23.60
C GLU A 46 1.66 8.03 22.85
N VAL A 47 2.03 8.26 21.60
CA VAL A 47 1.42 9.30 20.74
C VAL A 47 -0.02 8.94 20.36
N GLY A 48 -0.35 7.64 20.30
CA GLY A 48 -1.73 7.20 20.09
C GLY A 48 -2.27 7.42 18.67
N ILE A 49 -1.40 7.38 17.65
CA ILE A 49 -1.83 7.45 16.24
C ILE A 49 -2.73 6.24 15.90
N GLU A 50 -3.85 6.47 15.21
CA GLU A 50 -4.81 5.39 14.94
C GLU A 50 -4.52 4.60 13.66
N ALA A 51 -3.79 5.18 12.69
CA ALA A 51 -3.59 4.63 11.35
C ALA A 51 -2.12 4.36 11.06
N ALA A 52 -1.83 3.16 10.56
CA ALA A 52 -0.47 2.76 10.21
C ALA A 52 -0.45 1.83 9.00
N ILE A 53 0.55 2.01 8.14
CA ILE A 53 0.92 1.02 7.12
C ILE A 53 1.75 -0.08 7.80
N LEU A 54 1.36 -1.32 7.52
CA LEU A 54 2.02 -2.54 7.97
C LEU A 54 2.74 -3.14 6.76
N LEU A 55 4.06 -2.95 6.69
CA LEU A 55 4.85 -3.34 5.53
C LEU A 55 5.40 -4.76 5.73
N THR A 56 5.01 -5.69 4.85
CA THR A 56 5.40 -7.10 4.94
C THR A 56 6.81 -7.37 4.42
N PHE A 57 7.79 -6.58 4.85
CA PHE A 57 9.18 -6.68 4.44
C PHE A 57 9.95 -7.67 5.35
N GLU A 58 10.03 -8.93 4.91
CA GLU A 58 10.85 -9.97 5.55
C GLU A 58 11.64 -10.76 4.51
N MET A 59 12.96 -10.52 4.47
CA MET A 59 13.84 -11.12 3.47
C MET A 59 14.09 -12.61 3.68
N SER A 60 13.94 -13.14 4.90
CA SER A 60 14.16 -14.58 5.17
C SER A 60 13.10 -15.47 4.52
N GLU A 61 11.89 -14.96 4.29
CA GLU A 61 10.79 -15.69 3.66
C GLU A 61 10.01 -14.76 2.72
N PHE A 62 10.65 -14.28 1.64
CA PHE A 62 10.06 -13.27 0.75
C PHE A 62 9.14 -13.84 -0.35
N THR A 63 8.27 -14.79 0.02
CA THR A 63 7.28 -15.45 -0.85
C THR A 63 5.88 -14.84 -0.67
N THR A 64 4.89 -15.32 -1.42
CA THR A 64 3.48 -14.97 -1.20
C THR A 64 3.00 -15.38 0.20
N SER A 65 3.27 -16.63 0.61
CA SER A 65 2.87 -17.14 1.94
C SER A 65 3.59 -16.42 3.07
N GLY A 66 4.87 -16.10 2.89
CA GLY A 66 5.66 -15.35 3.86
C GLY A 66 5.08 -13.96 4.12
N ARG A 67 4.66 -13.24 3.07
CA ARG A 67 3.96 -11.94 3.22
C ARG A 67 2.66 -12.06 4.01
N ILE A 68 1.85 -13.07 3.73
CA ILE A 68 0.58 -13.33 4.45
C ILE A 68 0.85 -13.59 5.94
N LYS A 69 1.84 -14.45 6.24
CA LYS A 69 2.26 -14.77 7.61
C LYS A 69 2.75 -13.52 8.35
N VAL A 70 3.57 -12.71 7.69
CA VAL A 70 4.08 -11.45 8.25
C VAL A 70 2.94 -10.46 8.50
N ALA A 71 2.01 -10.31 7.56
CA ALA A 71 0.85 -9.44 7.72
C ALA A 71 0.05 -9.79 8.99
N LYS A 72 -0.22 -11.07 9.23
CA LYS A 72 -0.90 -11.54 10.45
C LYS A 72 -0.15 -11.15 11.72
N SER A 73 1.16 -11.38 11.75
CA SER A 73 2.01 -10.97 12.89
C SER A 73 2.02 -9.46 13.10
N LEU A 74 2.01 -8.66 12.03
CA LEU A 74 1.99 -7.21 12.13
C LEU A 74 0.63 -6.67 12.58
N LEU A 75 -0.48 -7.32 12.19
CA LEU A 75 -1.82 -6.98 12.67
C LEU A 75 -1.93 -7.20 14.18
N ASP A 76 -1.40 -8.31 14.69
CA ASP A 76 -1.34 -8.59 16.13
C ASP A 76 -0.52 -7.54 16.88
N LEU A 77 0.62 -7.13 16.31
CA LEU A 77 1.44 -6.05 16.87
C LEU A 77 0.69 -4.71 16.85
N ALA A 78 0.12 -4.34 15.70
CA ALA A 78 -0.61 -3.09 15.51
C ALA A 78 -1.76 -2.95 16.53
N SER A 79 -2.50 -4.03 16.77
CA SER A 79 -3.54 -4.10 17.79
C SER A 79 -3.00 -3.81 19.20
N LYS A 80 -1.86 -4.40 19.59
CA LYS A 80 -1.20 -4.15 20.89
C LYS A 80 -0.69 -2.71 21.05
N LEU A 81 -0.37 -2.05 19.95
CA LEU A 81 0.05 -0.65 19.93
C LEU A 81 -1.12 0.34 19.87
N GLY A 82 -2.37 -0.14 19.79
CA GLY A 82 -3.56 0.71 19.74
C GLY A 82 -3.92 1.23 18.34
N ILE A 83 -3.31 0.68 17.28
CA ILE A 83 -3.67 1.01 15.89
C ILE A 83 -5.06 0.44 15.58
N LYS A 84 -5.98 1.30 15.16
CA LYS A 84 -7.36 0.95 14.81
C LYS A 84 -7.60 0.83 13.31
N LYS A 85 -6.77 1.48 12.50
CA LYS A 85 -6.89 1.59 11.04
C LYS A 85 -5.63 1.05 10.35
N PRO A 86 -5.34 -0.27 10.45
CA PRO A 86 -4.18 -0.85 9.79
C PRO A 86 -4.40 -0.93 8.27
N LEU A 87 -3.34 -0.63 7.51
CA LEU A 87 -3.26 -0.77 6.06
C LEU A 87 -2.11 -1.72 5.72
N VAL A 88 -2.37 -2.91 5.18
CA VAL A 88 -1.28 -3.86 4.89
C VAL A 88 -0.67 -3.56 3.51
N ASP A 89 0.64 -3.26 3.46
CA ASP A 89 1.41 -3.18 2.21
C ASP A 89 2.17 -4.50 1.99
N THR A 90 1.86 -5.21 0.90
CA THR A 90 2.44 -6.53 0.59
C THR A 90 3.87 -6.50 0.05
N CYS A 91 4.53 -5.34 0.07
CA CYS A 91 5.94 -5.12 -0.23
C CYS A 91 6.39 -5.61 -1.63
N VAL A 92 6.67 -4.64 -2.50
CA VAL A 92 7.22 -4.82 -3.84
C VAL A 92 8.65 -4.25 -3.88
N LEU A 93 9.62 -5.05 -4.34
CA LEU A 93 11.02 -4.62 -4.49
C LEU A 93 11.42 -4.47 -5.96
N ASP A 94 10.90 -5.34 -6.81
CA ASP A 94 11.28 -5.49 -8.22
C ASP A 94 10.15 -6.13 -9.04
N ILE A 95 10.36 -6.26 -10.34
CA ILE A 95 9.36 -6.87 -11.25
C ILE A 95 9.01 -8.31 -10.86
N PRO A 96 9.95 -9.23 -10.54
CA PRO A 96 9.62 -10.57 -10.07
C PRO A 96 8.72 -10.59 -8.82
N THR A 97 8.94 -9.67 -7.88
CA THR A 97 8.21 -9.65 -6.61
C THR A 97 6.83 -9.03 -6.70
N LEU A 98 6.55 -8.22 -7.74
CA LEU A 98 5.23 -7.62 -7.99
C LEU A 98 4.12 -8.68 -8.06
N GLY A 99 4.34 -9.78 -8.79
CA GLY A 99 3.37 -10.86 -8.90
C GLY A 99 3.06 -11.53 -7.56
N MET A 100 4.09 -11.78 -6.75
CA MET A 100 3.93 -12.36 -5.41
C MET A 100 3.18 -11.43 -4.46
N ALA A 101 3.47 -10.13 -4.52
CA ALA A 101 2.77 -9.10 -3.74
C ALA A 101 1.29 -9.01 -4.12
N CYS A 102 0.96 -9.04 -5.43
CA CYS A 102 -0.42 -9.06 -5.91
C CYS A 102 -1.19 -10.33 -5.48
N ARG A 103 -0.54 -11.49 -5.48
CA ARG A 103 -1.16 -12.72 -4.96
C ARG A 103 -1.36 -12.68 -3.45
N ALA A 104 -0.46 -12.02 -2.71
CA ALA A 104 -0.62 -11.82 -1.28
C ALA A 104 -1.80 -10.87 -0.97
N ILE A 105 -2.05 -9.85 -1.81
CA ILE A 105 -3.25 -9.00 -1.72
C ILE A 105 -4.50 -9.86 -1.77
N GLN A 106 -4.64 -10.71 -2.80
CA GLN A 106 -5.80 -11.59 -2.95
C GLN A 106 -5.98 -12.51 -1.75
N GLY A 107 -4.93 -13.22 -1.33
CA GLY A 107 -5.00 -14.13 -0.20
C GLY A 107 -5.40 -13.43 1.11
N LEU A 108 -4.84 -12.26 1.40
CA LEU A 108 -5.22 -11.50 2.60
C LEU A 108 -6.65 -10.97 2.54
N LYS A 109 -7.11 -10.54 1.36
CA LYS A 109 -8.50 -10.10 1.15
C LYS A 109 -9.49 -11.25 1.35
N GLU A 110 -9.19 -12.42 0.79
CA GLU A 110 -10.02 -13.62 0.90
C GLU A 110 -10.05 -14.15 2.34
N GLU A 111 -8.90 -14.19 3.03
CA GLU A 111 -8.80 -14.77 4.38
C GLU A 111 -9.29 -13.82 5.48
N LEU A 112 -8.99 -12.52 5.38
CA LEU A 112 -9.14 -11.58 6.49
C LEU A 112 -10.07 -10.39 6.20
N GLY A 113 -10.37 -10.09 4.93
CA GLY A 113 -11.25 -8.98 4.56
C GLY A 113 -10.75 -7.59 4.97
N ILE A 114 -9.45 -7.44 5.23
CA ILE A 114 -8.81 -6.20 5.69
C ILE A 114 -8.40 -5.29 4.51
N PRO A 115 -8.08 -4.00 4.76
CA PRO A 115 -7.46 -3.14 3.76
C PRO A 115 -6.04 -3.61 3.40
N VAL A 116 -5.82 -3.91 2.12
CA VAL A 116 -4.52 -4.38 1.61
C VAL A 116 -4.16 -3.66 0.31
N GLY A 117 -2.90 -3.32 0.14
CA GLY A 117 -2.39 -2.67 -1.04
C GLY A 117 -0.91 -2.97 -1.24
N CYS A 118 -0.27 -2.23 -2.15
CA CYS A 118 1.17 -2.31 -2.33
C CYS A 118 1.75 -1.05 -3.00
N SER A 119 3.08 -1.06 -3.12
CA SER A 119 3.89 -0.01 -3.76
C SER A 119 4.46 -0.45 -5.11
N PRO A 120 3.66 -0.62 -6.17
CA PRO A 120 4.11 -1.19 -7.45
C PRO A 120 5.14 -0.33 -8.18
N HIS A 121 5.23 0.97 -7.87
CA HIS A 121 6.23 1.86 -8.46
C HIS A 121 7.67 1.43 -8.16
N ASN A 122 7.91 0.73 -7.05
CA ASN A 122 9.22 0.16 -6.71
C ASN A 122 9.69 -0.84 -7.76
N ALA A 123 8.78 -1.67 -8.30
CA ALA A 123 9.14 -2.63 -9.33
C ALA A 123 9.64 -1.94 -10.61
N VAL A 124 9.00 -0.81 -10.96
CA VAL A 124 9.33 -0.06 -12.18
C VAL A 124 10.61 0.75 -11.99
N SER A 125 10.81 1.35 -10.82
CA SER A 125 12.01 2.15 -10.51
C SER A 125 13.28 1.30 -10.45
N THR A 126 13.18 0.05 -9.99
CA THR A 126 14.32 -0.88 -9.91
C THR A 126 14.53 -1.71 -11.18
N TRP A 127 13.69 -1.55 -12.20
CA TRP A 127 13.80 -2.27 -13.46
C TRP A 127 14.95 -1.74 -14.35
N LYS A 128 16.17 -2.24 -14.08
CA LYS A 128 17.41 -1.85 -14.77
C LYS A 128 17.34 -1.87 -16.31
N GLY A 129 16.62 -2.84 -16.86
CA GLY A 129 16.49 -3.03 -18.31
C GLY A 129 15.39 -2.22 -18.99
N LEU A 130 14.52 -1.52 -18.24
CA LEU A 130 13.34 -0.89 -18.81
C LEU A 130 13.69 0.15 -19.88
N LYS A 131 14.50 1.14 -19.51
CA LYS A 131 14.88 2.23 -20.42
C LYS A 131 15.79 1.75 -21.55
N SER A 132 16.76 0.88 -21.25
CA SER A 132 17.77 0.43 -22.21
C SER A 132 17.23 -0.58 -23.23
N LYS A 133 16.24 -1.40 -22.85
CA LYS A 133 15.66 -2.42 -23.75
C LYS A 133 14.31 -2.04 -24.33
N MET A 134 13.51 -1.24 -23.62
CA MET A 134 12.14 -0.86 -24.03
C MET A 134 11.98 0.62 -24.35
N GLY A 135 13.01 1.45 -24.09
CA GLY A 135 13.00 2.89 -24.31
C GLY A 135 12.38 3.69 -23.16
N ASN A 136 12.66 4.99 -23.12
CA ASN A 136 12.17 5.91 -22.07
C ASN A 136 10.64 6.01 -22.06
N GLN A 137 9.99 5.89 -23.22
CA GLN A 137 8.54 5.91 -23.36
C GLN A 137 7.84 4.78 -22.61
N ALA A 138 8.56 3.67 -22.31
CA ALA A 138 7.98 2.53 -21.60
C ALA A 138 7.78 2.78 -20.10
N VAL A 139 8.41 3.80 -19.50
CA VAL A 139 8.37 4.04 -18.05
C VAL A 139 6.98 4.35 -17.53
N ARG A 140 6.27 5.29 -18.18
CA ARG A 140 4.93 5.72 -17.74
C ARG A 140 3.87 4.62 -17.93
N PRO A 141 3.80 3.92 -19.09
CA PRO A 141 2.91 2.78 -19.26
C PRO A 141 3.23 1.63 -18.29
N ALA A 142 4.51 1.32 -18.05
CA ALA A 142 4.88 0.26 -17.09
C ALA A 142 4.40 0.59 -15.67
N LEU A 143 4.56 1.84 -15.23
CA LEU A 143 4.07 2.31 -13.94
C LEU A 143 2.54 2.24 -13.84
N ALA A 144 1.83 2.76 -14.84
CA ALA A 144 0.38 2.71 -14.92
C ALA A 144 -0.13 1.25 -14.90
N SER A 145 0.45 0.37 -15.70
CA SER A 145 0.09 -1.06 -15.75
C SER A 145 0.35 -1.78 -14.44
N ALA A 146 1.47 -1.49 -13.75
CA ALA A 146 1.76 -2.09 -12.45
C ALA A 146 0.76 -1.64 -11.37
N SER A 147 0.35 -0.37 -11.38
CA SER A 147 -0.73 0.14 -10.52
C SER A 147 -2.08 -0.48 -10.86
N ALA A 148 -2.43 -0.60 -12.14
CA ALA A 148 -3.66 -1.26 -12.60
C ALA A 148 -3.69 -2.74 -12.17
N MET A 149 -2.55 -3.44 -12.24
CA MET A 149 -2.44 -4.82 -11.77
C MET A 149 -2.77 -4.95 -10.28
N ALA A 150 -2.23 -4.06 -9.43
CA ALA A 150 -2.53 -4.06 -8.00
C ALA A 150 -4.01 -3.76 -7.69
N ALA A 151 -4.61 -2.80 -8.39
CA ALA A 151 -6.03 -2.49 -8.26
C ALA A 151 -6.91 -3.67 -8.73
N ALA A 152 -6.60 -4.26 -9.88
CA ALA A 152 -7.40 -5.31 -10.51
C ALA A 152 -7.44 -6.62 -9.69
N VAL A 153 -6.42 -6.88 -8.87
CA VAL A 153 -6.42 -8.02 -7.95
C VAL A 153 -7.13 -7.74 -6.63
N GLY A 154 -7.78 -6.59 -6.48
CA GLY A 154 -8.59 -6.23 -5.31
C GLY A 154 -7.84 -5.44 -4.25
N GLY A 155 -6.73 -4.77 -4.60
CA GLY A 155 -6.03 -3.86 -3.70
C GLY A 155 -6.86 -2.62 -3.36
N ASP A 156 -6.94 -2.28 -2.08
CA ASP A 156 -7.67 -1.12 -1.56
C ASP A 156 -6.89 0.19 -1.67
N PHE A 157 -5.56 0.12 -1.82
CA PHE A 157 -4.70 1.28 -2.05
C PHE A 157 -3.49 0.93 -2.91
N VAL A 158 -2.95 1.97 -3.57
CA VAL A 158 -1.72 1.89 -4.36
C VAL A 158 -0.83 3.06 -4.02
N LEU A 159 0.38 2.80 -3.48
CA LEU A 159 1.42 3.81 -3.39
C LEU A 159 2.10 3.92 -4.76
N TYR A 160 1.68 4.89 -5.55
CA TYR A 160 2.02 5.01 -6.97
C TYR A 160 3.35 5.74 -7.24
N GLY A 161 4.05 6.16 -6.20
CA GLY A 161 5.34 6.81 -6.30
C GLY A 161 5.24 8.32 -6.52
N PRO A 162 6.13 8.93 -7.32
CA PRO A 162 6.19 10.38 -7.49
C PRO A 162 4.87 10.99 -7.97
N ILE A 163 4.52 12.18 -7.48
CA ILE A 163 3.25 12.85 -7.79
C ILE A 163 3.06 13.10 -9.30
N GLU A 164 4.15 13.25 -10.06
CA GLU A 164 4.16 13.43 -11.51
C GLU A 164 3.66 12.19 -12.26
N ALA A 165 3.52 11.05 -11.59
CA ALA A 165 2.90 9.86 -12.15
C ALA A 165 1.35 9.89 -12.09
N ALA A 166 0.75 10.76 -11.28
CA ALA A 166 -0.69 10.81 -11.09
C ALA A 166 -1.49 10.92 -12.41
N PRO A 167 -1.10 11.76 -13.40
CA PRO A 167 -1.82 11.85 -14.68
C PRO A 167 -1.88 10.53 -15.47
N TYR A 168 -0.99 9.58 -15.19
CA TYR A 168 -0.93 8.28 -15.87
C TYR A 168 -1.58 7.18 -15.02
N VAL A 169 -1.45 7.27 -13.69
CA VAL A 169 -1.94 6.23 -12.77
C VAL A 169 -3.43 6.40 -12.45
N PHE A 170 -3.90 7.63 -12.24
CA PHE A 170 -5.28 7.86 -11.80
C PHE A 170 -6.29 7.39 -12.86
N PRO A 171 -6.11 7.68 -14.17
CA PRO A 171 -7.03 7.21 -15.19
C PRO A 171 -7.09 5.68 -15.29
N VAL A 172 -5.96 4.98 -15.14
CA VAL A 172 -5.96 3.51 -15.26
C VAL A 172 -6.55 2.81 -14.04
N VAL A 173 -6.33 3.34 -12.84
CA VAL A 173 -6.99 2.83 -11.62
C VAL A 173 -8.48 3.11 -11.67
N ALA A 174 -8.88 4.34 -12.07
CA ALA A 174 -10.29 4.69 -12.25
C ALA A 174 -10.98 3.81 -13.30
N MET A 175 -10.30 3.47 -14.40
CA MET A 175 -10.78 2.53 -15.40
C MET A 175 -10.99 1.12 -14.80
N VAL A 176 -10.04 0.62 -14.01
CA VAL A 176 -10.18 -0.69 -13.34
C VAL A 176 -11.35 -0.69 -12.37
N ASP A 177 -11.47 0.32 -11.51
CA ASP A 177 -12.58 0.45 -10.56
C ASP A 177 -13.92 0.52 -11.29
N ALA A 178 -14.02 1.33 -12.35
CA ALA A 178 -15.23 1.42 -13.16
C ALA A 178 -15.59 0.08 -13.82
N ALA A 179 -14.62 -0.61 -14.41
CA ALA A 179 -14.83 -1.93 -15.02
C ALA A 179 -15.32 -2.98 -14.01
N MET A 180 -14.79 -2.94 -12.77
CA MET A 180 -15.23 -3.81 -11.67
C MET A 180 -16.54 -3.34 -11.01
N GLY A 181 -16.94 -2.09 -11.24
CA GLY A 181 -18.11 -1.48 -10.60
C GLY A 181 -19.41 -2.25 -10.88
N TYR A 182 -19.67 -2.60 -12.14
CA TYR A 182 -20.88 -3.37 -12.48
C TYR A 182 -20.90 -4.77 -11.88
N TYR A 183 -19.75 -5.41 -11.66
CA TYR A 183 -19.67 -6.68 -10.94
C TYR A 183 -20.16 -6.53 -9.50
N TYR A 184 -19.83 -5.43 -8.81
CA TYR A 184 -20.36 -5.18 -7.46
C TYR A 184 -21.87 -4.92 -7.47
N VAL A 185 -22.38 -4.18 -8.46
CA VAL A 185 -23.82 -3.93 -8.64
C VAL A 185 -24.58 -5.23 -8.90
N GLU A 186 -24.05 -6.11 -9.76
CA GLU A 186 -24.59 -7.45 -10.02
C GLU A 186 -24.66 -8.29 -8.73
N ASN A 187 -23.66 -8.16 -7.86
CA ASN A 187 -23.62 -8.81 -6.54
C ASN A 187 -24.36 -8.02 -5.44
N LYS A 188 -25.32 -7.16 -5.83
CA LYS A 188 -26.21 -6.39 -4.94
C LYS A 188 -25.49 -5.45 -3.96
N LYS A 189 -24.27 -5.02 -4.28
CA LYS A 189 -23.57 -3.97 -3.52
C LYS A 189 -23.92 -2.61 -4.11
N MET A 190 -24.25 -1.67 -3.23
CA MET A 190 -24.42 -0.27 -3.61
C MET A 190 -23.07 0.43 -3.69
N LEU A 191 -22.81 1.09 -4.82
CA LEU A 191 -21.64 1.94 -5.00
C LEU A 191 -21.98 3.38 -4.64
N ASP A 192 -21.03 4.08 -4.03
CA ASP A 192 -21.15 5.51 -3.78
C ASP A 192 -21.21 6.30 -5.09
N ARG A 193 -21.89 7.45 -5.10
CA ARG A 193 -21.98 8.34 -6.27
C ARG A 193 -20.63 8.95 -6.66
N SER A 194 -19.64 8.95 -5.77
CA SER A 194 -18.26 9.35 -6.05
C SER A 194 -17.44 8.26 -6.77
N HIS A 195 -17.96 7.04 -6.89
CA HIS A 195 -17.25 5.93 -7.50
C HIS A 195 -16.88 6.22 -8.97
N PRO A 196 -15.68 5.83 -9.46
CA PRO A 196 -15.22 6.10 -10.83
C PRO A 196 -16.21 5.71 -11.93
N LEU A 197 -16.94 4.61 -11.75
CA LEU A 197 -18.03 4.16 -12.65
C LEU A 197 -19.00 5.29 -13.04
N PHE A 198 -19.29 6.24 -12.14
CA PHE A 198 -20.25 7.32 -12.37
C PHE A 198 -19.59 8.66 -12.72
N LYS A 199 -18.27 8.69 -12.95
CA LYS A 199 -17.48 9.93 -13.08
C LYS A 199 -16.62 10.02 -14.33
N ILE A 200 -16.27 8.89 -14.95
CA ILE A 200 -15.33 8.85 -16.07
C ILE A 200 -15.99 8.68 -17.45
N ALA A 201 -17.32 8.58 -17.49
CA ALA A 201 -18.14 8.51 -18.71
C ALA A 201 -18.78 9.87 -19.01
#